data_AF-A0A7C1IXS2-F1
#
_entry.id   AF-A0A7C1IXS2-F1
#
_cell.length_a   1.000
_cell.length_b   1.000
_cell.length_c   1.000
_cell.angle_alpha   90.00
_cell.angle_beta   90.00
_cell.angle_gamma   90.00
#
_symmetry.space_group_name_H-M   'P 1'
#
loop_
_entity.id
_entity.type
_entity.pdbx_description
1 polymer ?
#
loop_
_entity_poly.entity_id
_entity_poly.type
_entity_poly.pdbx_seq_one_letter_code
_entity_poly.pdbx_strand_id
1 'polypeptide(L)'
;MERFAFVIHPLDVRDVARKFSFTRFLPASVVEWAIKFLPPQKVAHITGIRSPYAEAEGWFVSCPLTARQIMSLPPDYVVEKIIQAGHLAEMLGAKILGLGAFTKVVGDAGVS
;
A
#
# COMPACT_ATOMS: atom_id res chain seq x y z
N MET A 1 -3.38 -17.58 -16.20
CA MET A 1 -2.46 -16.76 -15.39
C MET A 1 -3.29 -15.71 -14.67
N GLU A 2 -3.57 -15.95 -13.40
CA GLU A 2 -4.30 -15.00 -12.56
C GLU A 2 -3.38 -13.85 -12.15
N ARG A 3 -3.93 -12.63 -12.13
CA ARG A 3 -3.18 -11.41 -11.84
C ARG A 3 -3.80 -10.69 -10.67
N PHE A 4 -3.04 -10.52 -9.59
CA PHE A 4 -3.50 -9.84 -8.38
C PHE A 4 -2.58 -8.68 -8.00
N ALA A 5 -3.04 -7.82 -7.10
CA ALA A 5 -2.21 -6.88 -6.40
C ALA A 5 -2.54 -6.88 -4.92
N PHE A 6 -1.59 -6.46 -4.10
CA PHE A 6 -1.77 -6.33 -2.66
C PHE A 6 -1.27 -4.95 -2.22
N VAL A 7 -2.13 -4.19 -1.57
CA VAL A 7 -1.77 -2.88 -1.01
C VAL A 7 -1.04 -3.10 0.31
N ILE A 8 0.19 -2.57 0.38
CA ILE A 8 1.01 -2.56 1.59
C ILE A 8 1.27 -1.12 2.02
N HIS A 9 1.55 -0.94 3.31
CA HIS A 9 1.88 0.37 3.86
C HIS A 9 3.01 0.22 4.88
N PRO A 10 3.86 1.25 5.11
CA PRO A 10 4.82 1.21 6.20
C PRO A 10 4.08 1.11 7.54
N LEU A 11 4.56 0.28 8.47
CA LEU A 11 3.99 0.25 9.82
C LEU A 11 4.36 1.53 10.56
N ASP A 12 5.62 1.95 10.43
CA ASP A 12 6.15 3.19 10.99
C ASP A 12 7.24 3.81 10.10
N VAL A 13 7.80 4.95 10.53
CA VAL A 13 8.84 5.69 9.78
C VAL A 13 10.13 4.91 9.55
N ARG A 14 10.42 3.86 10.33
CA ARG A 14 11.59 3.00 10.13
C ARG A 14 11.44 2.15 8.88
N ASP A 15 10.22 1.76 8.51
CA ASP A 15 9.95 1.05 7.27
C ASP A 15 10.14 1.96 6.05
N VAL A 16 9.74 3.22 6.16
CA VAL A 16 10.04 4.25 5.14
C VAL A 16 11.55 4.35 4.93
N ALA A 17 12.31 4.28 6.02
CA ALA A 17 13.77 4.37 6.02
C ALA A 17 14.48 3.12 5.46
N ARG A 18 13.76 2.02 5.18
CA ARG A 18 14.30 0.88 4.42
C ARG A 18 14.38 1.20 2.93
N LYS A 19 13.45 2.00 2.43
CA LYS A 19 13.42 2.46 1.02
C LYS A 19 14.20 3.76 0.83
N PHE A 20 14.04 4.70 1.76
CA PHE A 20 14.67 6.01 1.72
C PHE A 20 15.63 6.15 2.90
N SER A 21 16.85 5.61 2.78
CA SER A 21 17.80 5.51 3.89
C SER A 21 18.13 6.85 4.56
N PHE A 22 18.06 7.97 3.84
CA PHE A 22 18.28 9.32 4.38
C PHE A 22 17.22 9.73 5.41
N THR A 23 16.02 9.14 5.40
CA THR A 23 14.95 9.48 6.35
C THR A 23 15.26 9.00 7.77
N ARG A 24 16.27 8.14 7.96
CA ARG A 24 16.76 7.72 9.29
C ARG A 24 17.26 8.89 10.13
N PHE A 25 17.71 9.97 9.49
CA PHE A 25 18.26 11.15 10.15
C PHE A 25 17.22 12.28 10.32
N LEU A 26 16.00 12.08 9.82
CA LEU A 26 14.94 13.09 9.88
C LEU A 26 13.99 12.82 11.05
N PRO A 27 13.39 13.87 11.65
CA PRO A 27 12.33 13.70 12.63
C PRO A 27 11.15 12.92 12.05
N ALA A 28 10.55 12.03 12.85
CA ALA A 28 9.44 11.19 12.41
C ALA A 28 8.26 11.99 11.84
N SER A 29 7.96 13.16 12.42
CA SER A 29 6.91 14.06 11.94
C SER A 29 7.18 14.59 10.53
N VAL A 30 8.43 14.89 10.20
CA VAL A 30 8.84 15.36 8.87
C VAL A 30 8.73 14.23 7.86
N VAL A 31 9.17 13.03 8.22
CA VAL A 31 9.05 11.84 7.36
C VAL A 31 7.58 11.54 7.08
N GLU A 32 6.75 11.47 8.12
CA GLU A 32 5.31 11.26 7.99
C GLU A 32 4.67 12.36 7.14
N TRP A 33 5.02 13.63 7.37
CA TRP A 33 4.50 14.73 6.56
C TRP A 33 4.87 14.57 5.08
N ALA A 34 6.12 14.22 4.77
CA ALA A 34 6.60 14.06 3.39
C ALA A 34 5.94 12.88 2.66
N ILE A 35 5.80 11.72 3.30
CA ILE A 35 5.26 10.53 2.62
C ILE A 35 3.79 10.68 2.20
N LYS A 36 3.02 11.55 2.88
CA LYS A 36 1.64 11.87 2.50
C LYS A 36 1.53 12.36 1.04
N PHE A 37 2.56 13.02 0.54
CA PHE A 37 2.58 13.59 -0.81
C PHE A 37 3.13 12.63 -1.86
N LEU A 38 3.69 11.48 -1.44
CA LEU A 38 4.16 10.49 -2.39
C LEU A 38 2.99 9.83 -3.11
N PRO A 39 3.16 9.52 -4.41
CA PRO A 39 2.24 8.66 -5.12
C PRO A 39 2.42 7.20 -4.68
N PRO A 40 1.43 6.32 -4.91
CA PRO A 40 1.61 4.89 -4.77
C PRO A 40 2.70 4.39 -5.72
N GLN A 41 3.42 3.36 -5.32
CA GLN A 41 4.52 2.79 -6.10
C GLN A 41 4.45 1.27 -6.15
N LYS A 42 4.88 0.69 -7.28
CA LYS A 42 5.17 -0.74 -7.36
C LYS A 42 6.38 -1.03 -6.46
N VAL A 43 6.18 -1.86 -5.45
CA VAL A 43 7.20 -2.25 -4.48
C VAL A 43 7.87 -3.56 -4.91
N ALA A 44 7.08 -4.54 -5.35
CA ALA A 44 7.59 -5.83 -5.80
C ALA A 44 6.70 -6.42 -6.89
N HIS A 45 7.28 -7.27 -7.73
CA HIS A 45 6.58 -8.17 -8.64
C HIS A 45 6.75 -9.59 -8.11
N ILE A 46 5.63 -10.26 -7.89
CA ILE A 46 5.56 -11.60 -7.34
C ILE A 46 5.26 -12.55 -8.50
N THR A 47 6.14 -13.51 -8.71
CA THR A 47 6.06 -14.48 -9.81
C THR A 47 6.23 -15.90 -9.28
N GLY A 48 5.91 -16.90 -10.08
CA GLY A 48 6.15 -18.30 -9.75
C GLY A 48 5.13 -18.91 -8.77
N ILE A 49 3.99 -18.25 -8.55
CA ILE A 49 2.89 -18.85 -7.79
C ILE A 49 2.20 -19.87 -8.69
N ARG A 50 2.20 -21.14 -8.28
CA ARG A 50 1.59 -22.23 -9.03
C ARG A 50 0.92 -23.23 -8.09
N SER A 51 -0.19 -23.76 -8.55
CA SER A 51 -0.90 -24.90 -7.95
C SER A 51 -1.15 -25.95 -9.05
N PRO A 52 -1.68 -27.15 -8.70
CA PRO A 52 -2.13 -28.12 -9.70
C PRO A 52 -3.21 -27.59 -10.67
N TYR A 53 -3.92 -26.52 -10.30
CA TYR A 53 -5.08 -26.01 -11.04
C TYR A 53 -4.79 -24.72 -11.83
N ALA A 54 -3.85 -23.89 -11.35
CA ALA A 54 -3.61 -22.57 -11.92
C ALA A 54 -2.24 -21.99 -11.54
N GLU A 55 -1.81 -21.00 -12.33
CA GLU A 55 -0.66 -20.14 -12.08
C GLU A 55 -1.12 -18.69 -11.83
N ALA A 56 -0.39 -17.99 -10.98
CA ALA A 56 -0.64 -16.60 -10.65
C ALA A 56 0.65 -15.77 -10.59
N GLU A 57 0.50 -14.47 -10.83
CA GLU A 57 1.48 -13.45 -10.56
C GLU A 57 0.79 -12.22 -9.97
N GLY A 58 1.56 -11.32 -9.37
CA GLY A 58 0.97 -10.11 -8.85
C GLY A 58 1.96 -9.07 -8.38
N TRP A 59 1.43 -7.98 -7.83
CA TRP A 59 2.24 -6.84 -7.43
C TRP A 59 1.96 -6.41 -6.00
N PHE A 60 3.03 -6.07 -5.27
CA PHE A 60 2.87 -5.25 -4.08
C PHE A 60 2.90 -3.79 -4.48
N VAL A 61 1.85 -3.06 -4.11
CA VAL A 61 1.69 -1.63 -4.36
C VAL A 61 1.63 -0.89 -3.03
N SER A 62 2.28 0.26 -2.92
CA SER A 62 2.32 1.00 -1.66
C SER A 62 1.15 1.97 -1.51
N CYS A 63 0.51 1.98 -0.34
CA CYS A 63 -0.21 3.14 0.19
C CYS A 63 0.78 3.91 1.09
N PRO A 64 1.24 5.12 0.71
CA PRO A 64 2.35 5.81 1.38
C PRO A 64 1.91 6.54 2.66
N LEU A 65 1.28 5.80 3.58
CA LEU A 65 0.85 6.27 4.90
C LEU A 65 1.31 5.29 5.98
N THR A 66 1.80 5.78 7.12
CA THR A 66 2.08 4.90 8.27
C THR A 66 0.79 4.35 8.90
N ALA A 67 0.88 3.28 9.70
CA ALA A 67 -0.27 2.80 10.47
C ALA A 67 -0.89 3.92 11.32
N ARG A 68 -0.04 4.75 11.95
CA ARG A 68 -0.47 5.92 12.72
C ARG A 68 -1.27 6.90 11.87
N GLN A 69 -0.82 7.19 10.65
CA GLN A 69 -1.51 8.10 9.74
C GLN A 69 -2.84 7.55 9.25
N ILE A 70 -2.88 6.26 8.89
CA ILE A 70 -4.12 5.59 8.48
C ILE A 70 -5.20 5.70 9.57
N MET A 71 -4.80 5.66 10.85
CA MET A 71 -5.72 5.72 12.00
C MET A 71 -6.02 7.14 12.49
N SER A 72 -5.28 8.17 12.07
CA SER A 72 -5.42 9.53 12.61
C SER A 72 -5.79 10.60 11.58
N LEU A 73 -5.61 10.33 10.28
CA LEU A 73 -6.02 11.23 9.21
C LEU A 73 -7.52 11.10 8.92
N PRO A 74 -8.13 12.11 8.28
CA PRO A 74 -9.52 12.01 7.82
C PRO A 74 -9.73 10.75 6.97
N PRO A 75 -10.78 9.94 7.22
CA PRO A 75 -11.02 8.70 6.50
C PRO A 75 -11.04 8.86 4.98
N ASP A 76 -11.71 9.90 4.47
CA ASP A 76 -11.81 10.17 3.02
C ASP A 76 -10.44 10.36 2.37
N TYR A 77 -9.53 11.05 3.05
CA TYR A 77 -8.16 11.23 2.57
C TYR A 77 -7.40 9.90 2.47
N VAL A 78 -7.59 9.03 3.46
CA VAL A 78 -6.95 7.70 3.47
C VAL A 78 -7.55 6.81 2.39
N VAL A 79 -8.88 6.86 2.21
CA VAL A 79 -9.59 6.14 1.13
C VAL A 79 -9.06 6.60 -0.23
N GLU A 80 -8.89 7.90 -0.46
CA GLU A 80 -8.34 8.42 -1.71
C GLU A 80 -6.93 7.87 -1.99
N LYS A 81 -6.07 7.76 -0.97
CA LYS A 81 -4.75 7.14 -1.11
C LYS A 81 -4.82 5.65 -1.46
N ILE A 82 -5.79 4.93 -0.90
CA ILE A 82 -6.03 3.52 -1.24
C ILE A 82 -6.54 3.39 -2.68
N ILE A 83 -7.45 4.28 -3.11
CA ILE A 83 -7.96 4.33 -4.49
C ILE A 83 -6.83 4.57 -5.48
N GLN A 84 -5.91 5.50 -5.19
CA GLN A 84 -4.72 5.74 -6.02
C GLN A 84 -3.87 4.47 -6.15
N ALA A 85 -3.65 3.73 -5.05
CA ALA A 85 -2.94 2.45 -5.10
C ALA A 85 -3.70 1.40 -5.93
N GLY A 86 -5.03 1.41 -5.87
CA GLY A 86 -5.90 0.58 -6.71
C GLY A 86 -5.76 0.88 -8.20
N HIS A 87 -5.76 2.16 -8.60
CA HIS A 87 -5.51 2.53 -10.00
C HIS A 87 -4.13 2.11 -10.49
N LEU A 88 -3.10 2.21 -9.64
CA LEU A 88 -1.78 1.69 -9.99
C LEU A 88 -1.81 0.16 -10.18
N ALA A 89 -2.50 -0.58 -9.32
CA ALA A 89 -2.67 -2.01 -9.46
C ALA A 89 -3.43 -2.39 -10.75
N GLU A 90 -4.48 -1.65 -11.09
CA GLU A 90 -5.25 -1.81 -12.32
C GLU A 90 -4.37 -1.58 -13.56
N MET A 91 -3.57 -0.51 -13.57
CA MET A 91 -2.61 -0.24 -14.66
C MET A 91 -1.54 -1.34 -14.81
N LEU A 92 -1.17 -2.02 -13.72
CA LEU A 92 -0.27 -3.17 -13.76
C LEU A 92 -0.96 -4.45 -14.26
N GLY A 93 -2.28 -4.42 -14.47
CA GLY A 93 -3.07 -5.54 -14.98
C GLY A 93 -3.61 -6.49 -13.90
N ALA A 94 -3.62 -6.06 -12.64
CA ALA A 94 -4.26 -6.81 -11.57
C ALA A 94 -5.79 -6.81 -11.72
N LYS A 95 -6.40 -7.98 -11.58
CA LYS A 95 -7.86 -8.16 -11.60
C LYS A 95 -8.48 -8.18 -10.20
N ILE A 96 -7.65 -8.47 -9.21
CA ILE A 96 -8.05 -8.58 -7.80
C ILE A 96 -7.09 -7.72 -6.98
N LEU A 97 -7.64 -6.88 -6.11
CA LEU A 97 -6.87 -6.06 -5.18
C LEU A 97 -7.10 -6.54 -3.74
N GLY A 98 -6.05 -7.00 -3.09
CA GLY A 98 -6.06 -7.29 -1.65
C GLY A 98 -5.71 -6.03 -0.85
N LEU A 99 -6.56 -5.67 0.11
CA LEU A 99 -6.30 -4.61 1.07
C LEU A 99 -5.67 -5.21 2.35
N GLY A 100 -4.40 -4.93 2.57
CA GLY A 100 -3.63 -5.47 3.68
C GLY A 100 -3.75 -4.67 4.98
N ALA A 101 -3.68 -5.38 6.11
CA ALA A 101 -3.49 -4.78 7.44
C ALA A 101 -4.46 -3.62 7.72
N PHE A 102 -3.95 -2.40 7.93
CA PHE A 102 -4.78 -1.25 8.31
C PHE A 102 -5.57 -0.66 7.15
N THR A 103 -5.26 -0.99 5.88
CA THR A 103 -6.03 -0.44 4.74
C THR A 103 -7.42 -1.06 4.60
N LYS A 104 -7.69 -2.20 5.26
CA LYS A 104 -9.01 -2.86 5.24
C LYS A 104 -9.99 -2.31 6.29
N VAL A 105 -9.48 -1.61 7.30
CA VAL A 105 -10.29 -1.06 8.41
C VAL A 105 -10.55 0.43 8.26
N VAL A 106 -10.15 1.01 7.13
CA VAL A 106 -10.43 2.42 6.82
C VAL A 106 -11.90 2.53 6.41
N GLY A 107 -12.60 3.50 7.00
CA GLY A 107 -14.04 3.64 6.87
C GLY A 107 -14.76 2.86 7.95
N ASP A 108 -15.70 2.00 7.56
CA ASP A 108 -16.59 1.26 8.44
C ASP A 108 -16.25 -0.24 8.52
N ALA A 109 -15.08 -0.63 8.02
CA ALA A 109 -14.62 -2.01 7.88
C ALA A 109 -15.47 -2.90 6.94
N GLY A 110 -16.14 -2.30 5.95
CA GLY A 110 -16.87 -3.01 4.91
C GLY A 110 -18.30 -3.38 5.30
N VAL A 111 -18.95 -2.53 6.09
CA VAL A 111 -20.33 -2.70 6.54
C VAL A 111 -21.34 -2.02 5.59
N SER A 112 -20.92 -1.02 4.82
CA SER A 112 -21.76 -0.09 4.03
C SER A 112 -21.72 -0.35 2.53
#